data_AF-A0A225MSF6-F1
#
_entry.id   AF-A0A225MSF6-F1
#
_cell.length_a   1.000
_cell.length_b   1.000
_cell.length_c   1.000
_cell.angle_alpha   90.00
_cell.angle_beta   90.00
_cell.angle_gamma   90.00
#
_symmetry.space_group_name_H-M   'P 1'
#
loop_
_entity.id
_entity.type
_entity.pdbx_description
1 polymer ?
#
loop_
_entity_poly.entity_id
_entity_poly.type
_entity_poly.pdbx_seq_one_letter_code
_entity_poly.pdbx_strand_id
1 'polypeptide(L)'
;MSGTSHGTAQTAATLPGTTTPGAPLPGAPTPGAPVPGAPKSGAPVHIHVAEQTGEVQACLDSLGARPVQWLLDKFPVDRRWCLVHATHMDTAETAALVASGAVAGLCPTTEANLGDGIFPAAPYLEAGGVYGIGSDSHIGVDWRSELRLLEYGQRLLRHERNVLASAAQPWVADRLFDAAAAGGAQAGGRATGWLAPGRRADFMVLDADHPALAGRPPQAWLSGVVFGELGGTPIRDVYVGGVQRVADGHHADEDQARADYRRALGSLLG
;
A
#
# COMPACT_ATOMS: atom_id res chain seq x y z
N MET A 1 -29.81 -4.86 18.59
CA MET A 1 -29.00 -4.11 19.56
C MET A 1 -27.80 -3.58 18.78
N SER A 2 -27.82 -2.28 18.52
CA SER A 2 -26.90 -1.58 17.62
C SER A 2 -25.57 -1.29 18.33
N GLY A 3 -24.46 -1.78 17.76
CA GLY A 3 -23.10 -1.39 18.15
C GLY A 3 -22.57 -0.36 17.16
N THR A 4 -22.28 0.84 17.65
CA THR A 4 -21.68 1.96 16.91
C THR A 4 -20.17 1.80 16.83
N SER A 5 -19.61 1.70 15.62
CA SER A 5 -18.18 1.79 15.37
C SER A 5 -17.71 3.24 15.54
N HIS A 6 -16.63 3.42 16.31
CA HIS A 6 -15.99 4.74 16.49
C HIS A 6 -14.98 4.96 15.36
N GLY A 7 -15.38 5.79 14.39
CA GLY A 7 -14.50 6.25 13.31
C GLY A 7 -13.48 7.27 13.82
N THR A 8 -12.22 7.08 13.43
CA THR A 8 -11.15 8.06 13.53
C THR A 8 -11.45 9.26 12.61
N ALA A 9 -11.23 10.46 13.12
CA ALA A 9 -11.65 11.72 12.51
C ALA A 9 -11.06 11.95 11.11
N GLN A 10 -11.90 11.88 10.08
CA GLN A 10 -11.67 12.48 8.78
C GLN A 10 -12.07 13.96 8.84
N THR A 11 -11.22 14.86 8.33
CA THR A 11 -11.63 16.23 8.00
C THR A 11 -12.53 16.19 6.76
N ALA A 12 -13.83 15.93 6.96
CA ALA A 12 -14.85 16.10 5.96
C ALA A 12 -15.26 17.58 5.91
N ALA A 13 -14.95 18.27 4.80
CA ALA A 13 -15.53 19.57 4.51
C ALA A 13 -17.04 19.37 4.25
N THR A 14 -17.89 19.85 5.16
CA THR A 14 -19.34 19.86 5.00
C THR A 14 -19.73 20.95 4.00
N LEU A 15 -20.46 20.61 2.93
CA LEU A 15 -21.05 21.60 2.03
C LEU A 15 -22.28 22.24 2.72
N PRO A 16 -22.35 23.57 2.88
CA PRO A 16 -23.52 24.20 3.46
C PRO A 16 -24.68 24.23 2.45
N GLY A 17 -25.84 23.83 2.96
CA GLY A 17 -27.13 23.87 2.26
C GLY A 17 -27.58 25.27 1.89
N THR A 18 -28.54 25.26 0.96
CA THR A 18 -29.27 26.38 0.36
C THR A 18 -29.47 27.61 1.25
N THR A 19 -28.93 28.76 0.81
CA THR A 19 -29.39 30.08 1.22
C THR A 19 -29.66 30.97 0.00
N THR A 20 -30.70 31.77 0.16
CA THR A 20 -31.36 32.69 -0.78
C THR A 20 -30.44 33.68 -1.52
N PRO A 21 -30.85 34.18 -2.71
CA PRO A 21 -30.04 35.11 -3.49
C PRO A 21 -30.20 36.54 -2.94
N GLY A 22 -29.08 37.21 -2.59
CA GLY A 22 -29.09 38.68 -2.48
C GLY A 22 -28.24 39.40 -1.43
N ALA A 23 -27.18 38.82 -0.85
CA ALA A 23 -26.22 39.60 -0.05
C ALA A 23 -24.77 39.21 -0.38
N PRO A 24 -23.83 40.17 -0.52
CA PRO A 24 -22.42 39.84 -0.72
C PRO A 24 -21.81 39.35 0.61
N LEU A 25 -21.22 38.15 0.59
CA LEU A 25 -20.43 37.63 1.70
C LEU A 25 -19.10 38.40 1.82
N PRO A 26 -18.65 38.80 3.02
CA PRO A 26 -17.29 39.27 3.22
C PRO A 26 -16.32 38.09 3.16
N GLY A 27 -15.32 38.16 2.29
CA GLY A 27 -14.23 37.17 2.23
C GLY A 27 -14.19 36.29 0.98
N ALA A 28 -14.43 36.85 -0.21
CA ALA A 28 -14.05 36.16 -1.44
C ALA A 28 -12.53 35.89 -1.42
N PRO A 29 -12.07 34.63 -1.59
CA PRO A 29 -10.65 34.31 -1.63
C PRO A 29 -10.01 35.01 -2.83
N THR A 30 -8.92 35.72 -2.57
CA THR A 30 -8.05 36.28 -3.61
C THR A 30 -7.58 35.15 -4.54
N PRO A 31 -7.70 35.30 -5.87
CA PRO A 31 -7.10 34.37 -6.82
C PRO A 31 -5.60 34.24 -6.53
N GLY A 32 -5.15 33.04 -6.16
CA GLY A 32 -3.74 32.75 -5.87
C GLY A 32 -3.35 32.66 -4.39
N ALA A 33 -4.29 32.79 -3.44
CA ALA A 33 -3.98 32.44 -2.05
C ALA A 33 -3.89 30.91 -1.87
N PRO A 34 -2.80 30.36 -1.29
CA PRO A 34 -2.69 28.93 -1.06
C PRO A 34 -3.78 28.44 -0.09
N VAL A 35 -4.51 27.40 -0.48
CA VAL A 35 -5.51 26.75 0.38
C VAL A 35 -4.77 26.05 1.53
N PRO A 36 -5.10 26.31 2.81
CA PRO A 36 -4.55 25.57 3.93
C PRO A 36 -4.86 24.07 3.77
N GLY A 37 -3.83 23.23 3.68
CA GLY A 37 -3.99 21.79 3.44
C GLY A 37 -3.83 21.35 1.97
N ALA A 38 -3.63 22.26 1.02
CA ALA A 38 -3.18 21.87 -0.31
C ALA A 38 -1.80 21.19 -0.19
N PRO A 39 -1.60 19.98 -0.75
CA PRO A 39 -0.32 19.31 -0.68
C PRO A 39 0.76 20.23 -1.26
N LYS A 40 1.92 20.29 -0.58
CA LYS A 40 3.09 21.02 -1.09
C LYS A 40 3.33 20.60 -2.53
N SER A 41 3.68 21.56 -3.40
CA SER A 41 3.98 21.27 -4.80
C SER A 41 4.96 20.10 -4.92
N GLY A 42 4.54 19.00 -5.56
CA GLY A 42 5.35 17.80 -5.75
C GLY A 42 5.21 16.70 -4.68
N ALA A 43 4.40 16.89 -3.63
CA ALA A 43 4.13 15.82 -2.66
C ALA A 43 3.33 14.66 -3.30
N PRO A 44 3.50 13.41 -2.83
CA PRO A 44 2.63 12.31 -3.20
C PRO A 44 1.16 12.59 -2.86
N VAL A 45 0.25 12.01 -3.63
CA VAL A 45 -1.21 12.10 -3.43
C VAL A 45 -1.76 10.69 -3.24
N HIS A 46 -2.46 10.44 -2.14
CA HIS A 46 -2.98 9.11 -1.80
C HIS A 46 -4.49 9.16 -1.66
N ILE A 47 -5.17 8.13 -2.16
CA ILE A 47 -6.63 8.00 -2.07
C ILE A 47 -7.03 6.52 -2.02
N HIS A 48 -7.94 6.15 -1.11
CA HIS A 48 -8.63 4.85 -1.17
C HIS A 48 -9.63 4.89 -2.31
N VAL A 49 -9.60 3.88 -3.19
CA VAL A 49 -10.49 3.85 -4.36
C VAL A 49 -10.74 2.42 -4.81
N ALA A 50 -11.99 2.14 -5.18
CA ALA A 50 -12.45 0.85 -5.68
C ALA A 50 -12.05 -0.34 -4.77
N GLU A 51 -12.08 -0.12 -3.45
CA GLU A 51 -11.80 -1.15 -2.45
C GLU A 51 -12.96 -2.15 -2.38
N GLN A 52 -14.19 -1.64 -2.33
CA GLN A 52 -15.40 -2.44 -2.12
C GLN A 52 -16.34 -2.40 -3.33
N THR A 53 -17.00 -3.52 -3.62
CA THR A 53 -18.04 -3.58 -4.67
C THR A 53 -19.20 -2.61 -4.40
N GLY A 54 -19.51 -2.33 -3.13
CA GLY A 54 -20.51 -1.34 -2.74
C GLY A 54 -20.13 0.09 -3.14
N GLU A 55 -18.84 0.46 -3.04
CA GLU A 55 -18.32 1.75 -3.52
C GLU A 55 -18.47 1.86 -5.04
N VAL A 56 -18.10 0.79 -5.75
CA VAL A 56 -18.23 0.73 -7.22
C VAL A 56 -19.67 0.97 -7.66
N GLN A 57 -20.64 0.31 -7.02
CA GLN A 57 -22.06 0.49 -7.35
C GLN A 57 -22.54 1.90 -7.02
N ALA A 58 -22.19 2.44 -5.85
CA ALA A 58 -22.57 3.80 -5.46
C ALA A 58 -22.01 4.86 -6.42
N CYS A 59 -20.78 4.67 -6.92
CA CYS A 59 -20.14 5.55 -7.90
C CYS A 59 -20.83 5.47 -9.26
N LEU A 60 -21.20 4.28 -9.73
CA LEU A 60 -21.98 4.11 -10.94
C LEU A 60 -23.34 4.82 -10.85
N ASP A 61 -24.06 4.64 -9.74
CA ASP A 61 -25.39 5.22 -9.53
C ASP A 61 -25.34 6.75 -9.43
N SER A 62 -24.30 7.30 -8.78
CA SER A 62 -24.22 8.73 -8.47
C SER A 62 -23.49 9.54 -9.54
N LEU A 63 -22.48 8.95 -10.20
CA LEU A 63 -21.54 9.64 -11.08
C LEU A 63 -21.52 9.07 -12.50
N GLY A 64 -22.23 7.96 -12.75
CA GLY A 64 -22.33 7.34 -14.09
C GLY A 64 -21.02 6.69 -14.57
N ALA A 65 -20.04 6.49 -13.70
CA ALA A 65 -18.73 5.91 -14.01
C ALA A 65 -18.21 5.13 -12.80
N ARG A 66 -17.28 4.20 -13.06
CA ARG A 66 -16.59 3.44 -12.00
C ARG A 66 -15.60 4.34 -11.24
N PRO A 67 -15.20 4.03 -9.99
CA PRO A 67 -14.41 4.94 -9.17
C PRO A 67 -13.05 5.31 -9.79
N VAL A 68 -12.29 4.33 -10.29
CA VAL A 68 -10.97 4.58 -10.89
C VAL A 68 -11.12 5.29 -12.22
N GLN A 69 -12.07 4.87 -13.06
CA GLN A 69 -12.40 5.56 -14.31
C GLN A 69 -12.72 7.04 -14.05
N TRP A 70 -13.64 7.32 -13.12
CA TRP A 70 -14.05 8.69 -12.81
C TRP A 70 -12.89 9.54 -12.31
N LEU A 71 -12.05 8.98 -11.42
CA LEU A 71 -10.87 9.68 -10.92
C LEU A 71 -9.90 10.07 -12.04
N LEU A 72 -9.59 9.13 -12.95
CA LEU A 72 -8.69 9.34 -14.08
C LEU A 72 -9.25 10.34 -15.11
N ASP A 73 -10.58 10.36 -15.31
CA ASP A 73 -11.24 11.29 -16.23
C ASP A 73 -11.32 12.72 -15.69
N LYS A 74 -11.37 12.90 -14.37
CA LYS A 74 -11.56 14.21 -13.72
C LYS A 74 -10.29 14.88 -13.27
N PHE A 75 -9.24 14.10 -13.00
CA PHE A 75 -8.00 14.62 -12.43
C PHE A 75 -6.80 14.21 -13.27
N PRO A 76 -5.76 15.06 -13.36
CA PRO A 76 -4.49 14.70 -13.99
C PRO A 76 -3.72 13.76 -13.06
N VAL A 77 -4.17 12.51 -12.97
CA VAL A 77 -3.50 11.45 -12.22
C VAL A 77 -2.19 11.13 -12.93
N ASP A 78 -1.10 11.17 -12.16
CA ASP A 78 0.26 10.97 -12.63
C ASP A 78 1.05 10.10 -11.64
N ARG A 79 2.36 9.99 -11.86
CA ARG A 79 3.29 9.21 -11.04
C ARG A 79 3.34 9.59 -9.55
N ARG A 80 2.79 10.73 -9.14
CA ARG A 80 2.71 11.13 -7.73
C ARG A 80 1.56 10.46 -6.98
N TRP A 81 0.63 9.86 -7.71
CA TRP A 81 -0.57 9.29 -7.12
C TRP A 81 -0.32 7.85 -6.65
N CYS A 82 -0.94 7.52 -5.53
CA CYS A 82 -1.07 6.18 -4.99
C CYS A 82 -2.56 5.91 -4.79
N LEU A 83 -3.12 5.03 -5.61
CA LEU A 83 -4.50 4.57 -5.50
C LEU A 83 -4.47 3.34 -4.60
N VAL A 84 -4.84 3.53 -3.34
CA VAL A 84 -4.84 2.48 -2.32
C VAL A 84 -6.00 1.53 -2.58
N HIS A 85 -5.73 0.23 -2.45
CA HIS A 85 -6.54 -0.91 -2.84
C HIS A 85 -6.65 -1.07 -4.37
N ALA A 86 -7.47 -0.24 -5.02
CA ALA A 86 -7.80 -0.40 -6.44
C ALA A 86 -8.23 -1.84 -6.80
N THR A 87 -8.86 -2.53 -5.83
CA THR A 87 -9.18 -3.97 -5.88
C THR A 87 -10.11 -4.30 -7.03
N HIS A 88 -11.14 -3.48 -7.22
CA HIS A 88 -12.19 -3.68 -8.21
C HIS A 88 -11.97 -2.82 -9.46
N MET A 89 -10.86 -3.05 -10.17
CA MET A 89 -10.66 -2.48 -11.50
C MET A 89 -11.14 -3.43 -12.60
N ASP A 90 -11.73 -2.87 -13.65
CA ASP A 90 -11.90 -3.58 -14.92
C ASP A 90 -10.66 -3.45 -15.82
N THR A 91 -10.71 -4.07 -17.00
CA THR A 91 -9.61 -4.05 -17.98
C THR A 91 -9.27 -2.63 -18.47
N ALA A 92 -10.27 -1.76 -18.63
CA ALA A 92 -10.06 -0.39 -19.09
C ALA A 92 -9.42 0.47 -17.98
N GLU A 93 -9.92 0.35 -16.75
CA GLU A 93 -9.32 1.00 -15.56
C GLU A 93 -7.89 0.53 -15.33
N THR A 94 -7.63 -0.78 -15.49
CA THR A 94 -6.28 -1.36 -15.41
C THR A 94 -5.34 -0.69 -16.42
N ALA A 95 -5.72 -0.63 -17.69
CA ALA A 95 -4.90 -0.01 -18.74
C ALA A 95 -4.68 1.49 -18.51
N ALA A 96 -5.72 2.20 -18.08
CA ALA A 96 -5.67 3.64 -17.81
C ALA A 96 -4.78 3.96 -16.60
N LEU A 97 -4.85 3.15 -15.53
CA LEU A 97 -3.99 3.30 -14.36
C LEU A 97 -2.52 3.06 -14.73
N VAL A 98 -2.23 2.02 -15.49
CA VAL A 98 -0.88 1.76 -16.03
C VAL A 98 -0.37 2.97 -16.82
N ALA A 99 -1.19 3.51 -17.73
CA ALA A 99 -0.81 4.66 -18.56
C ALA A 99 -0.51 5.93 -17.75
N SER A 100 -1.20 6.13 -16.61
CA SER A 100 -0.94 7.26 -15.70
C SER A 100 0.43 7.18 -15.00
N GLY A 101 0.97 5.97 -14.84
CA GLY A 101 2.17 5.69 -14.05
C GLY A 101 1.99 5.86 -12.54
N ALA A 102 0.76 6.04 -12.05
CA ALA A 102 0.44 6.02 -10.63
C ALA A 102 0.68 4.63 -10.01
N VAL A 103 0.81 4.61 -8.68
CA VAL A 103 1.04 3.40 -7.90
C VAL A 103 -0.28 2.80 -7.45
N ALA A 104 -0.49 1.49 -7.63
CA ALA A 104 -1.49 0.75 -6.88
C ALA A 104 -0.95 0.43 -5.48
N GLY A 105 -1.56 0.97 -4.43
CA GLY A 105 -1.17 0.71 -3.04
C GLY A 105 -1.91 -0.51 -2.50
N LEU A 106 -1.32 -1.69 -2.60
CA LEU A 106 -1.99 -2.95 -2.27
C LEU A 106 -1.83 -3.29 -0.79
N CYS A 107 -2.89 -3.78 -0.17
CA CYS A 107 -2.90 -4.20 1.23
C CYS A 107 -3.45 -5.63 1.42
N PRO A 108 -2.83 -6.66 0.79
CA PRO A 108 -3.41 -8.01 0.72
C PRO A 108 -3.88 -8.62 2.04
N THR A 109 -3.15 -8.43 3.15
CA THR A 109 -3.55 -9.01 4.44
C THR A 109 -4.81 -8.35 5.01
N THR A 110 -4.93 -7.01 4.89
CA THR A 110 -6.14 -6.28 5.27
C THR A 110 -7.28 -6.56 4.30
N GLU A 111 -7.02 -6.54 2.99
CA GLU A 111 -8.04 -6.81 1.96
C GLU A 111 -8.65 -8.20 2.10
N ALA A 112 -7.82 -9.20 2.44
CA ALA A 112 -8.32 -10.54 2.75
C ALA A 112 -9.07 -10.61 4.08
N ASN A 113 -8.68 -9.82 5.08
CA ASN A 113 -9.37 -9.75 6.36
C ASN A 113 -10.76 -9.11 6.24
N LEU A 114 -10.87 -8.05 5.44
CA LEU A 114 -12.10 -7.30 5.21
C LEU A 114 -13.00 -7.94 4.15
N GLY A 115 -12.45 -8.82 3.32
CA GLY A 115 -13.22 -9.55 2.31
C GLY A 115 -13.45 -8.75 1.02
N ASP A 116 -12.53 -7.87 0.68
CA ASP A 116 -12.65 -6.89 -0.42
C ASP A 116 -12.67 -7.62 -1.76
N GLY A 117 -11.68 -8.49 -1.97
CA GLY A 117 -11.49 -9.20 -3.22
C GLY A 117 -10.02 -9.41 -3.52
N ILE A 118 -9.71 -9.66 -4.79
CA ILE A 118 -8.34 -9.89 -5.24
C ILE A 118 -8.06 -8.94 -6.40
N PHE A 119 -7.08 -8.06 -6.19
CA PHE A 119 -6.57 -7.15 -7.22
C PHE A 119 -6.14 -7.93 -8.49
N PRO A 120 -6.37 -7.40 -9.71
CA PRO A 120 -5.99 -8.05 -10.96
C PRO A 120 -4.46 -7.94 -11.23
N ALA A 121 -3.65 -8.46 -10.31
CA ALA A 121 -2.21 -8.30 -10.29
C ALA A 121 -1.52 -8.87 -11.54
N ALA A 122 -1.94 -10.04 -12.02
CA ALA A 122 -1.32 -10.66 -13.18
C ALA A 122 -1.40 -9.78 -14.45
N PRO A 123 -2.59 -9.37 -14.94
CA PRO A 123 -2.68 -8.48 -16.09
C PRO A 123 -2.11 -7.08 -15.82
N TYR A 124 -2.20 -6.56 -14.58
CA TYR A 124 -1.64 -5.25 -14.22
C TYR A 124 -0.11 -5.23 -14.31
N LEU A 125 0.57 -6.24 -13.76
CA LEU A 125 2.03 -6.34 -13.81
C LEU A 125 2.57 -6.70 -15.19
N GLU A 126 1.82 -7.47 -15.98
CA GLU A 126 2.18 -7.75 -17.39
C GLU A 126 2.11 -6.50 -18.26
N ALA A 127 1.15 -5.61 -17.98
CA ALA A 127 1.03 -4.32 -18.65
C ALA A 127 2.09 -3.28 -18.19
N GLY A 128 2.92 -3.60 -17.19
CA GLY A 128 3.93 -2.68 -16.65
C GLY A 128 3.42 -1.73 -15.57
N GLY A 129 2.33 -2.10 -14.89
CA GLY A 129 1.80 -1.34 -13.75
C GLY A 129 2.78 -1.24 -12.57
N VAL A 130 2.65 -0.16 -11.80
CA VAL A 130 3.49 0.13 -10.64
C VAL A 130 2.68 -0.13 -9.37
N TYR A 131 3.23 -0.86 -8.40
CA TYR A 131 2.53 -1.10 -7.14
C TYR A 131 3.48 -1.03 -5.94
N GLY A 132 2.91 -0.73 -4.78
CA GLY A 132 3.56 -0.89 -3.48
C GLY A 132 2.69 -1.78 -2.59
N ILE A 133 3.23 -2.16 -1.44
CA ILE A 133 2.47 -2.86 -0.40
C ILE A 133 2.35 -2.02 0.87
N GLY A 134 1.24 -2.15 1.57
CA GLY A 134 0.98 -1.54 2.87
C GLY A 134 0.23 -2.50 3.79
N SER A 135 0.43 -2.37 5.11
CA SER A 135 -0.26 -3.19 6.11
C SER A 135 -1.64 -2.68 6.51
N ASP A 136 -1.99 -1.46 6.06
CA ASP A 136 -3.26 -0.76 6.32
C ASP A 136 -3.82 -0.89 7.75
N SER A 137 -4.81 -1.77 7.97
CA SER A 137 -5.46 -1.96 9.29
C SER A 137 -4.55 -2.54 10.36
N HIS A 138 -3.34 -2.96 9.97
CA HIS A 138 -2.31 -3.55 10.83
C HIS A 138 -2.74 -4.86 11.50
N ILE A 139 -3.72 -5.58 10.93
CA ILE A 139 -4.07 -6.93 11.37
C ILE A 139 -2.88 -7.90 11.26
N GLY A 140 -1.98 -7.63 10.31
CA GLY A 140 -0.63 -8.16 10.24
C GLY A 140 0.34 -7.06 9.82
N VAL A 141 1.56 -7.08 10.36
CA VAL A 141 2.65 -6.15 9.99
C VAL A 141 3.84 -6.97 9.51
N ASP A 142 3.71 -7.55 8.32
CA ASP A 142 4.73 -8.40 7.71
C ASP A 142 4.68 -8.31 6.18
N TRP A 143 5.68 -7.65 5.59
CA TRP A 143 5.77 -7.47 4.14
C TRP A 143 5.82 -8.82 3.39
N ARG A 144 6.32 -9.88 4.04
CA ARG A 144 6.40 -11.22 3.43
C ARG A 144 5.02 -11.79 3.22
N SER A 145 4.13 -11.59 4.19
CA SER A 145 2.73 -12.01 4.12
C SER A 145 1.98 -11.25 3.03
N GLU A 146 2.25 -9.94 2.87
CA GLU A 146 1.66 -9.17 1.77
C GLU A 146 2.04 -9.74 0.40
N LEU A 147 3.35 -9.94 0.14
CA LEU A 147 3.81 -10.47 -1.15
C LEU A 147 3.36 -11.91 -1.37
N ARG A 148 3.37 -12.73 -0.32
CA ARG A 148 2.91 -14.12 -0.39
C ARG A 148 1.43 -14.17 -0.74
N LEU A 149 0.60 -13.38 -0.07
CA LEU A 149 -0.84 -13.39 -0.28
C LEU A 149 -1.21 -12.76 -1.62
N LEU A 150 -0.48 -11.74 -2.06
CA LEU A 150 -0.59 -11.20 -3.42
C LEU A 150 -0.40 -12.30 -4.48
N GLU A 151 0.69 -13.08 -4.41
CA GLU A 151 0.92 -14.21 -5.31
C GLU A 151 -0.11 -15.33 -5.12
N TYR A 152 -0.37 -15.75 -3.88
CA TYR A 152 -1.24 -16.88 -3.57
C TYR A 152 -2.69 -16.60 -3.96
N GLY A 153 -3.17 -15.37 -3.82
CA GLY A 153 -4.47 -14.95 -4.33
C GLY A 153 -4.59 -15.21 -5.83
N GLN A 154 -3.58 -14.85 -6.62
CA GLN A 154 -3.58 -15.13 -8.06
C GLN A 154 -3.49 -16.63 -8.37
N ARG A 155 -2.70 -17.39 -7.60
CA ARG A 155 -2.64 -18.86 -7.74
C ARG A 155 -3.99 -19.52 -7.50
N LEU A 156 -4.69 -19.09 -6.45
CA LEU A 156 -6.01 -19.61 -6.10
C LEU A 156 -7.06 -19.24 -7.16
N LEU A 157 -7.02 -18.02 -7.69
CA LEU A 157 -7.92 -17.62 -8.78
C LEU A 157 -7.69 -18.40 -10.07
N ARG A 158 -6.43 -18.66 -10.43
CA ARG A 158 -6.07 -19.22 -11.74
C ARG A 158 -5.82 -20.72 -11.74
N HIS A 159 -5.72 -21.33 -10.56
CA HIS A 159 -5.27 -22.72 -10.38
C HIS A 159 -3.89 -23.01 -11.02
N GLU A 160 -3.00 -22.02 -10.97
CA GLU A 160 -1.65 -22.05 -11.57
C GLU A 160 -0.58 -21.75 -10.51
N ARG A 161 0.66 -22.15 -10.77
CA ARG A 161 1.82 -21.81 -9.93
C ARG A 161 2.65 -20.73 -10.61
N ASN A 162 3.39 -19.95 -9.82
CA ASN A 162 4.29 -18.90 -10.30
C ASN A 162 3.57 -17.87 -11.19
N VAL A 163 2.37 -17.45 -10.79
CA VAL A 163 1.51 -16.62 -11.64
C VAL A 163 2.14 -15.26 -11.89
N LEU A 164 2.72 -14.66 -10.85
CA LEU A 164 3.37 -13.36 -10.97
C LEU A 164 4.85 -13.46 -11.38
N ALA A 165 5.33 -14.59 -11.91
CA ALA A 165 6.62 -14.64 -12.59
C ALA A 165 6.57 -13.96 -13.97
N SER A 166 7.71 -13.62 -14.54
CA SER A 166 7.82 -13.15 -15.93
C SER A 166 8.99 -13.82 -16.65
N ALA A 167 9.05 -13.71 -17.97
CA ALA A 167 10.20 -14.17 -18.74
C ALA A 167 11.51 -13.45 -18.34
N ALA A 168 11.42 -12.16 -17.95
CA ALA A 168 12.57 -11.36 -17.52
C ALA A 168 13.03 -11.68 -16.09
N GLN A 169 12.09 -12.06 -15.22
CA GLN A 169 12.37 -12.44 -13.84
C GLN A 169 11.49 -13.64 -13.46
N PRO A 170 12.01 -14.87 -13.57
CA PRO A 170 11.26 -16.10 -13.26
C PRO A 170 11.11 -16.34 -11.76
N TRP A 171 11.91 -15.69 -10.92
CA TRP A 171 11.84 -15.79 -9.47
C TRP A 171 10.76 -14.84 -8.94
N VAL A 172 9.62 -15.41 -8.53
CA VAL A 172 8.43 -14.65 -8.13
C VAL A 172 8.74 -13.68 -6.99
N ALA A 173 9.41 -14.15 -5.93
CA ALA A 173 9.71 -13.33 -4.76
C ALA A 173 10.57 -12.12 -5.12
N ASP A 174 11.58 -12.31 -5.98
CA ASP A 174 12.48 -11.26 -6.46
C ASP A 174 11.72 -10.22 -7.29
N ARG A 175 10.89 -10.66 -8.26
CA ARG A 175 10.05 -9.73 -9.05
C ARG A 175 9.15 -8.90 -8.13
N LEU A 176 8.50 -9.56 -7.17
CA LEU A 176 7.54 -8.90 -6.30
C LEU A 176 8.21 -7.96 -5.30
N PHE A 177 9.36 -8.34 -4.75
CA PHE A 177 10.11 -7.52 -3.82
C PHE A 177 10.65 -6.26 -4.50
N ASP A 178 11.30 -6.40 -5.66
CA ASP A 178 11.87 -5.28 -6.40
C ASP A 178 10.78 -4.29 -6.85
N ALA A 179 9.67 -4.80 -7.37
CA ALA A 179 8.55 -3.98 -7.80
C ALA A 179 7.90 -3.24 -6.62
N ALA A 180 7.62 -3.93 -5.51
CA ALA A 180 7.04 -3.33 -4.31
C ALA A 180 7.97 -2.29 -3.66
N ALA A 181 9.28 -2.55 -3.63
CA ALA A 181 10.28 -1.61 -3.10
C ALA A 181 10.36 -0.34 -3.96
N ALA A 182 10.34 -0.48 -5.29
CA ALA A 182 10.34 0.63 -6.23
C ALA A 182 9.04 1.45 -6.16
N GLY A 183 7.88 0.79 -6.20
CA GLY A 183 6.58 1.47 -6.13
C GLY A 183 6.30 2.07 -4.76
N GLY A 184 6.72 1.43 -3.67
CA GLY A 184 6.66 1.99 -2.32
C GLY A 184 7.53 3.25 -2.16
N ALA A 185 8.73 3.28 -2.76
CA ALA A 185 9.57 4.48 -2.79
C ALA A 185 8.92 5.62 -3.58
N GLN A 186 8.28 5.30 -4.72
CA GLN A 186 7.52 6.26 -5.51
C GLN A 186 6.31 6.82 -4.72
N ALA A 187 5.48 5.95 -4.15
CA ALA A 187 4.30 6.34 -3.36
C ALA A 187 4.69 7.15 -2.12
N GLY A 188 5.80 6.81 -1.46
CA GLY A 188 6.31 7.57 -0.32
C GLY A 188 7.00 8.89 -0.69
N GLY A 189 7.32 9.11 -1.97
CA GLY A 189 8.10 10.28 -2.41
C GLY A 189 9.50 10.31 -1.79
N ARG A 190 10.12 9.15 -1.59
CA ARG A 190 11.43 9.01 -0.90
C ARG A 190 12.47 8.42 -1.83
N ALA A 191 13.72 8.88 -1.69
CA ALA A 191 14.87 8.29 -2.37
C ALA A 191 15.32 6.99 -1.68
N THR A 192 14.43 5.98 -1.66
CA THR A 192 14.60 4.66 -1.03
C THR A 192 14.34 3.55 -2.08
N GLY A 193 14.14 2.30 -1.65
CA GLY A 193 13.74 1.17 -2.50
C GLY A 193 14.89 0.50 -3.27
N TRP A 194 16.07 1.11 -3.32
CA TRP A 194 17.27 0.56 -3.95
C TRP A 194 18.54 1.02 -3.23
N LEU A 195 19.53 0.12 -3.16
CA LEU A 195 20.87 0.45 -2.68
C LEU A 195 21.71 1.02 -3.82
N ALA A 196 21.78 2.35 -3.89
CA ALA A 196 22.57 3.07 -4.89
C ALA A 196 23.07 4.40 -4.32
N PRO A 197 24.21 4.93 -4.81
CA PRO A 197 24.65 6.28 -4.48
C PRO A 197 23.54 7.32 -4.70
N GLY A 198 23.38 8.25 -3.76
CA GLY A 198 22.33 9.27 -3.78
C GLY A 198 20.98 8.84 -3.19
N ARG A 199 20.82 7.56 -2.80
CA ARG A 199 19.65 7.07 -2.06
C ARG A 199 19.94 6.95 -0.57
N ARG A 200 18.89 6.98 0.24
CA ARG A 200 18.97 6.75 1.68
C ARG A 200 19.36 5.29 1.94
N ALA A 201 20.29 5.07 2.87
CA ALA A 201 20.74 3.74 3.28
C ALA A 201 19.69 3.05 4.17
N ASP A 202 18.64 2.54 3.53
CA ASP A 202 17.57 1.73 4.14
C ASP A 202 17.70 0.28 3.63
N PHE A 203 18.01 -0.67 4.51
CA PHE A 203 18.17 -2.08 4.14
C PHE A 203 17.99 -3.01 5.34
N MET A 204 17.80 -4.29 5.03
CA MET A 204 17.75 -5.38 6.01
C MET A 204 18.89 -6.38 5.78
N VAL A 205 19.37 -6.99 6.85
CA VAL A 205 20.34 -8.09 6.82
C VAL A 205 19.61 -9.37 7.20
N LEU A 206 19.72 -10.38 6.35
CA LEU A 206 19.12 -11.69 6.57
C LEU A 206 20.06 -12.60 7.37
N ASP A 207 19.50 -13.43 8.24
CA ASP A 207 20.21 -14.49 8.94
C ASP A 207 20.44 -15.68 8.00
N ALA A 208 21.70 -15.88 7.59
CA ALA A 208 22.07 -16.96 6.68
C ALA A 208 21.90 -18.37 7.29
N ASP A 209 21.88 -18.48 8.62
CA ASP A 209 21.71 -19.74 9.34
C ASP A 209 20.23 -20.06 9.61
N HIS A 210 19.32 -19.13 9.30
CA HIS A 210 17.89 -19.33 9.45
C HIS A 210 17.41 -20.54 8.64
N PRO A 211 16.51 -21.42 9.15
CA PRO A 211 16.09 -22.64 8.46
C PRO A 211 15.48 -22.44 7.07
N ALA A 212 14.89 -21.27 6.82
CA ALA A 212 14.38 -20.90 5.50
C ALA A 212 15.48 -20.63 4.46
N LEU A 213 16.71 -20.30 4.89
CA LEU A 213 17.83 -19.83 4.06
C LEU A 213 19.05 -20.75 4.09
N ALA A 214 19.31 -21.41 5.21
CA ALA A 214 20.49 -22.25 5.43
C ALA A 214 20.68 -23.29 4.31
N GLY A 215 21.90 -23.33 3.76
CA GLY A 215 22.27 -24.25 2.67
C GLY A 215 21.70 -23.89 1.28
N ARG A 216 20.94 -22.79 1.16
CA ARG A 216 20.42 -22.31 -0.13
C ARG A 216 21.35 -21.27 -0.75
N PRO A 217 21.47 -21.23 -2.09
CA PRO A 217 22.23 -20.18 -2.76
C PRO A 217 21.52 -18.81 -2.60
N PRO A 218 22.26 -17.68 -2.57
CA PRO A 218 21.69 -16.34 -2.35
C PRO A 218 20.52 -15.98 -3.26
N GLN A 219 20.52 -16.45 -4.52
CA GLN A 219 19.46 -16.20 -5.50
C GLN A 219 18.11 -16.84 -5.10
N ALA A 220 18.12 -17.83 -4.21
CA ALA A 220 16.91 -18.46 -3.70
C ALA A 220 16.45 -17.87 -2.36
N TRP A 221 17.19 -16.91 -1.78
CA TRP A 221 16.92 -16.42 -0.44
C TRP A 221 15.58 -15.68 -0.36
N LEU A 222 15.28 -14.75 -1.26
CA LEU A 222 13.99 -14.05 -1.24
C LEU A 222 12.80 -15.02 -1.36
N SER A 223 12.93 -16.07 -2.18
CA SER A 223 11.92 -17.13 -2.24
C SER A 223 11.76 -17.84 -0.90
N GLY A 224 12.86 -18.14 -0.20
CA GLY A 224 12.83 -18.69 1.16
C GLY A 224 12.22 -17.73 2.18
N VAL A 225 12.56 -16.45 2.12
CA VAL A 225 12.01 -15.41 3.02
C VAL A 225 10.50 -15.23 2.82
N VAL A 226 10.05 -15.09 1.57
CA VAL A 226 8.66 -14.78 1.25
C VAL A 226 7.78 -16.03 1.37
N PHE A 227 8.20 -17.17 0.83
CA PHE A 227 7.34 -18.37 0.76
C PHE A 227 7.65 -19.43 1.83
N GLY A 228 8.76 -19.30 2.57
CA GLY A 228 9.10 -20.19 3.69
C GLY A 228 8.59 -19.64 5.02
N GLU A 229 7.69 -20.37 5.67
CA GLU A 229 7.22 -20.09 7.04
C GLU A 229 7.82 -21.08 8.03
N LEU A 230 9.12 -20.97 8.25
CA LEU A 230 9.85 -21.82 9.19
C LEU A 230 10.36 -20.98 10.35
N GLY A 231 9.74 -21.09 11.53
CA GLY A 231 10.19 -20.37 12.72
C GLY A 231 9.88 -18.88 12.69
N GLY A 232 10.82 -18.06 13.19
CA GLY A 232 10.70 -16.61 13.29
C GLY A 232 10.94 -15.88 11.96
N THR A 233 11.13 -14.57 12.04
CA THR A 233 11.57 -13.79 10.88
C THR A 233 13.04 -14.11 10.55
N PRO A 234 13.41 -14.30 9.26
CA PRO A 234 14.81 -14.42 8.85
C PRO A 234 15.55 -13.07 8.85
N ILE A 235 14.91 -11.98 9.28
CA ILE A 235 15.49 -10.64 9.31
C ILE A 235 16.23 -10.46 10.65
N ARG A 236 17.56 -10.32 10.57
CA ARG A 236 18.42 -10.13 11.74
C ARG A 236 18.62 -8.66 12.07
N ASP A 237 19.04 -7.87 11.09
CA ASP A 237 19.34 -6.45 11.31
C ASP A 237 18.54 -5.56 10.36
N VAL A 238 18.17 -4.37 10.82
CA VAL A 238 17.49 -3.36 10.00
C VAL A 238 18.17 -2.00 10.16
N TYR A 239 18.53 -1.41 9.02
CA TYR A 239 19.16 -0.10 8.92
C TYR A 239 18.21 0.90 8.28
N VAL A 240 18.11 2.07 8.88
CA VAL A 240 17.21 3.15 8.46
C VAL A 240 17.99 4.46 8.45
N GLY A 241 18.30 4.98 7.26
CA GLY A 241 19.17 6.14 7.07
C GLY A 241 20.62 5.88 7.49
N GLY A 242 21.10 4.64 7.34
CA GLY A 242 22.43 4.21 7.78
C GLY A 242 22.54 3.95 9.28
N VAL A 243 21.47 4.14 10.05
CA VAL A 243 21.44 3.85 11.49
C VAL A 243 20.79 2.50 11.72
N GLN A 244 21.48 1.59 12.42
CA GLN A 244 20.92 0.32 12.84
C GLN A 244 19.79 0.58 13.86
N ARG A 245 18.58 0.13 13.53
CA ARG A 245 17.39 0.23 14.39
C ARG A 245 17.01 -1.10 15.02
N VAL A 246 17.27 -2.18 14.31
CA VAL A 246 17.11 -3.55 14.80
C VAL A 246 18.47 -4.24 14.74
N ALA A 247 18.89 -4.82 15.85
CA ALA A 247 20.10 -5.61 15.97
C ALA A 247 19.75 -6.99 16.52
N ASP A 248 20.16 -8.03 15.81
CA ASP A 248 19.87 -9.42 16.20
C ASP A 248 18.38 -9.70 16.49
N GLY A 249 17.49 -9.12 15.68
CA GLY A 249 16.04 -9.26 15.82
C GLY A 249 15.40 -8.35 16.87
N HIS A 250 16.18 -7.55 17.61
CA HIS A 250 15.70 -6.71 18.70
C HIS A 250 15.79 -5.21 18.40
N HIS A 251 14.71 -4.48 18.71
CA HIS A 251 14.72 -3.02 18.69
C HIS A 251 15.01 -2.47 20.08
N ALA A 252 15.82 -1.41 20.18
CA ALA A 252 16.27 -0.84 21.47
C ALA A 252 15.10 -0.45 22.41
N ASP A 253 13.98 -0.01 21.84
CA ASP A 253 12.81 0.45 22.58
C ASP A 253 11.70 -0.62 22.73
N GLU A 254 11.91 -1.88 22.31
CA GLU A 254 10.81 -2.84 22.17
C GLU A 254 10.11 -3.21 23.49
N ASP A 255 10.85 -3.33 24.59
CA ASP A 255 10.30 -3.65 25.90
C ASP A 255 9.42 -2.52 26.42
N GLN A 256 9.90 -1.28 26.31
CA GLN A 256 9.16 -0.09 26.71
C GLN A 256 7.91 0.08 25.83
N ALA A 257 8.06 -0.04 24.52
CA ALA A 257 6.94 0.05 23.58
C ALA A 257 5.87 -1.02 23.87
N ARG A 258 6.27 -2.25 24.19
CA ARG A 258 5.36 -3.34 24.57
C ARG A 258 4.64 -3.06 25.89
N ALA A 259 5.34 -2.50 26.87
CA ALA A 259 4.73 -2.11 28.14
C ALA A 259 3.71 -0.97 27.95
N ASP A 260 4.03 0.02 27.12
CA ASP A 260 3.17 1.17 26.83
C ASP A 260 1.93 0.75 26.06
N TYR A 261 2.10 -0.10 25.05
CA TYR A 261 1.01 -0.70 24.30
C TYR A 261 0.03 -1.44 25.21
N ARG A 262 0.53 -2.26 26.15
CA ARG A 262 -0.32 -2.96 27.13
C ARG A 262 -1.12 -2.02 28.01
N ARG A 263 -0.53 -0.91 28.45
CA ARG A 263 -1.25 0.10 29.26
C ARG A 263 -2.34 0.79 28.43
N ALA A 264 -2.04 1.16 27.18
CA ALA A 264 -3.02 1.75 26.27
C ALA A 264 -4.20 0.79 26.00
N LEU A 265 -3.91 -0.50 25.77
CA LEU A 265 -4.98 -1.50 25.63
C LEU A 265 -5.85 -1.60 26.89
N GLY A 266 -5.23 -1.59 28.07
CA GLY A 266 -5.96 -1.62 29.33
C GLY A 266 -6.92 -0.43 29.51
N SER A 267 -6.56 0.76 29.02
CA SER A 267 -7.44 1.94 29.10
C SER A 267 -8.53 2.00 28.02
N LEU A 268 -8.32 1.33 26.89
CA LEU A 268 -9.27 1.34 25.77
C LEU A 268 -10.29 0.21 25.84
N LEU A 269 -9.91 -0.93 26.44
CA LEU A 269 -10.72 -2.16 26.48
C LEU A 269 -11.31 -2.46 27.86
N GLY A 270 -10.84 -1.81 28.93
CA GLY A 270 -11.33 -1.93 30.31
C GLY A 270 -12.09 -0.70 30.76
#